data_AF-A0A495X876-F1
#
_entry.id   AF-A0A495X876-F1
#
_cell.length_a   1.000
_cell.length_b   1.000
_cell.length_c   1.000
_cell.angle_alpha   90.00
_cell.angle_beta   90.00
_cell.angle_gamma   90.00
#
_symmetry.space_group_name_H-M   'P 1'
#
loop_
_entity.id
_entity.type
_entity.pdbx_description
1 polymer ?
#
loop_
_entity_poly.entity_id
_entity_poly.type
_entity_poly.pdbx_seq_one_letter_code
_entity_poly.pdbx_strand_id
1 'polypeptide(L)'
;MRQTARRLLGAAALLAVTTVTTGLLATAATAAPAQTAADPGDDRAWVYTGKNIDFGQDGNGCAAADLPGDEMVAPEGIYTSDGTYIDITAHPEGYKIVAVFVKGSNEANRYFVDPPAELEIEPLGDLPWLDLHSPLASSGKPAGLSHWFICVEKDTTTTTTTTTTTDATATTTTEATTTSPGTGDTTSVTATTTSAAAAGSNNDNLASTGFGSSWLLIVGLALVAAGAAFVASPKLRGLIKR
;
A
#
# COMPACT_ATOMS: atom_id res chain seq x y z
N MET A 1 -83.76 -0.03 43.50
CA MET A 1 -84.11 -1.33 44.08
C MET A 1 -83.09 -2.36 43.61
N ARG A 2 -82.78 -3.31 44.51
CA ARG A 2 -81.98 -4.55 44.35
C ARG A 2 -82.25 -5.22 42.98
N GLN A 3 -81.31 -5.89 42.31
CA GLN A 3 -80.69 -7.13 42.76
C GLN A 3 -79.35 -7.47 42.08
N THR A 4 -78.50 -8.00 42.94
CA THR A 4 -77.31 -8.85 42.76
C THR A 4 -77.53 -10.03 41.81
N ALA A 5 -76.52 -10.37 41.00
CA ALA A 5 -76.21 -11.76 40.67
C ALA A 5 -74.70 -11.94 40.45
N ARG A 6 -74.12 -12.74 41.34
CA ARG A 6 -72.73 -13.20 41.40
C ARG A 6 -72.46 -14.29 40.35
N ARG A 7 -71.15 -14.58 40.22
CA ARG A 7 -70.50 -15.87 39.87
C ARG A 7 -70.06 -15.97 38.40
N LEU A 8 -68.97 -16.63 38.01
CA LEU A 8 -68.02 -17.55 38.65
C LEU A 8 -66.65 -17.41 37.96
N LEU A 9 -65.59 -17.50 38.78
CA LEU A 9 -64.33 -18.24 38.57
C LEU A 9 -63.99 -18.75 37.15
N GLY A 10 -62.81 -18.33 36.69
CA GLY A 10 -62.08 -18.94 35.58
C GLY A 10 -60.59 -18.63 35.68
N ALA A 11 -59.95 -19.13 36.73
CA ALA A 11 -58.50 -19.11 36.89
C ALA A 11 -57.87 -20.07 35.88
N ALA A 12 -57.16 -19.53 34.89
CA ALA A 12 -56.15 -20.27 34.13
C ALA A 12 -54.81 -19.57 34.37
N ALA A 13 -54.17 -19.96 35.47
CA ALA A 13 -52.77 -19.66 35.73
C ALA A 13 -51.93 -20.45 34.71
N LEU A 14 -51.61 -19.82 33.58
CA LEU A 14 -50.50 -20.26 32.75
C LEU A 14 -49.22 -19.81 33.47
N LEU A 15 -48.67 -20.71 34.29
CA LEU A 15 -47.26 -20.68 34.67
C LEU A 15 -46.43 -20.81 33.39
N ALA A 16 -46.16 -19.67 32.75
CA ALA A 16 -45.01 -19.56 31.88
C ALA A 16 -43.79 -19.60 32.81
N VAL A 17 -43.18 -20.78 32.91
CA VAL A 17 -41.88 -20.97 33.54
C VAL A 17 -40.89 -20.13 32.73
N THR A 18 -40.72 -18.87 33.15
CA THR A 18 -39.60 -18.03 32.74
C THR A 18 -38.38 -18.53 33.49
N THR A 19 -37.78 -19.62 32.99
CA THR A 19 -36.35 -19.82 33.20
C THR A 19 -35.65 -18.72 32.43
N VAL A 20 -35.52 -17.54 33.05
CA VAL A 20 -34.46 -16.60 32.72
C VAL A 20 -33.19 -17.31 33.15
N THR A 21 -32.68 -18.19 32.30
CA THR A 21 -31.26 -18.48 32.30
C THR A 21 -30.61 -17.15 32.00
N THR A 22 -30.15 -16.47 33.06
CA THR A 22 -29.03 -15.54 33.00
C THR A 22 -27.83 -16.36 32.53
N GLY A 23 -27.86 -16.72 31.24
CA GLY A 23 -26.68 -17.08 30.51
C GLY A 23 -25.83 -15.84 30.59
N LEU A 24 -24.79 -15.91 31.42
CA LEU A 24 -23.66 -15.04 31.35
C LEU A 24 -23.15 -15.22 29.91
N LEU A 25 -23.69 -14.44 28.99
CA LEU A 25 -23.10 -14.19 27.69
C LEU A 25 -21.82 -13.44 28.06
N ALA A 26 -20.78 -14.21 28.38
CA ALA A 26 -19.42 -13.79 28.21
C ALA A 26 -19.31 -13.52 26.71
N THR A 27 -19.74 -12.32 26.31
CA THR A 27 -19.25 -11.66 25.13
C THR A 27 -17.76 -11.53 25.38
N ALA A 28 -17.02 -12.58 25.07
CA ALA A 28 -15.62 -12.50 24.80
C ALA A 28 -15.55 -11.52 23.63
N ALA A 29 -15.40 -10.23 23.94
CA ALA A 29 -14.89 -9.26 23.00
C ALA A 29 -13.50 -9.81 22.67
N THR A 30 -13.43 -10.62 21.62
CA THR A 30 -12.18 -10.92 20.96
C THR A 30 -11.75 -9.57 20.40
N ALA A 31 -11.03 -8.80 21.23
CA ALA A 31 -10.27 -7.68 20.73
C ALA A 31 -9.42 -8.28 19.61
N ALA A 32 -9.74 -7.91 18.37
CA ALA A 32 -8.83 -8.18 17.29
C ALA A 32 -7.47 -7.63 17.76
N PRO A 33 -6.39 -8.41 17.66
CA PRO A 33 -5.08 -7.90 18.04
C PRO A 33 -4.92 -6.57 17.35
N ALA A 34 -4.64 -5.52 18.13
CA ALA A 34 -4.36 -4.21 17.57
C ALA A 34 -3.27 -4.43 16.53
N GLN A 35 -3.57 -4.16 15.26
CA GLN A 35 -2.59 -4.24 14.20
C GLN A 35 -1.50 -3.25 14.60
N THR A 36 -0.32 -3.77 14.93
CA THR A 36 0.83 -2.94 15.20
C THR A 36 1.04 -2.09 13.96
N ALA A 37 1.06 -0.76 14.13
CA ALA A 37 1.38 0.14 13.04
C ALA A 37 2.67 -0.35 12.38
N ALA A 38 2.68 -0.40 11.04
CA ALA A 38 3.87 -0.82 10.33
C ALA A 38 5.05 0.10 10.67
N ASP A 39 6.23 -0.49 10.71
CA ASP A 39 7.46 0.22 11.02
C ASP A 39 8.03 0.79 9.71
N PRO A 40 8.26 2.11 9.61
CA PRO A 40 8.82 2.70 8.40
C PRO A 40 10.22 2.16 8.08
N GLY A 41 11.03 1.82 9.09
CA GLY A 41 12.41 1.36 8.94
C GLY A 41 13.43 2.41 8.47
N ASP A 42 13.00 3.66 8.28
CA ASP A 42 13.82 4.80 7.87
C ASP A 42 13.26 6.06 8.54
N ASP A 43 14.11 6.85 9.20
CA ASP A 43 13.71 8.05 9.95
C ASP A 43 13.21 9.20 9.03
N ARG A 44 13.51 9.11 7.72
CA ARG A 44 13.01 10.03 6.68
C ARG A 44 11.62 9.64 6.17
N ALA A 45 11.13 8.46 6.54
CA ALA A 45 9.89 7.89 6.04
C ALA A 45 8.75 8.03 7.05
N TRP A 46 7.56 8.27 6.52
CA TRP A 46 6.31 8.16 7.25
C TRP A 46 5.42 7.07 6.64
N VAL A 47 4.91 6.16 7.47
CA VAL A 47 4.05 5.08 6.97
C VAL A 47 2.68 5.63 6.60
N TYR A 48 2.37 5.58 5.31
CA TYR A 48 1.05 5.86 4.80
C TYR A 48 0.13 4.64 4.98
N THR A 49 -0.78 4.76 5.94
CA THR A 49 -1.78 3.73 6.32
C THR A 49 -3.18 4.02 5.76
N GLY A 50 -3.30 4.99 4.85
CA GLY A 50 -4.57 5.38 4.24
C GLY A 50 -5.12 4.33 3.27
N LYS A 51 -6.00 4.76 2.35
CA LYS A 51 -6.50 3.88 1.27
C LYS A 51 -5.32 3.29 0.50
N ASN A 52 -5.50 2.11 -0.09
CA ASN A 52 -4.50 1.52 -0.98
C ASN A 52 -4.16 2.51 -2.12
N ILE A 53 -3.05 3.23 -1.99
CA ILE A 53 -2.58 4.18 -3.00
C ILE A 53 -1.75 3.41 -4.02
N ASP A 54 -2.10 3.57 -5.29
CA ASP A 54 -1.36 3.08 -6.44
C ASP A 54 -1.37 4.13 -7.56
N PHE A 55 -0.35 4.08 -8.42
CA PHE A 55 -0.28 4.93 -9.61
C PHE A 55 -1.43 4.64 -10.57
N GLY A 56 -2.09 5.68 -11.09
CA GLY A 56 -3.17 5.54 -12.07
C GLY A 56 -4.47 5.01 -11.48
N GLN A 57 -4.62 5.03 -10.16
CA GLN A 57 -5.92 4.79 -9.53
C GLN A 57 -6.94 5.88 -9.91
N ASP A 58 -8.23 5.64 -9.64
CA ASP A 58 -9.26 6.65 -9.86
C ASP A 58 -9.00 7.87 -8.95
N GLY A 59 -8.52 8.94 -9.57
CA GLY A 59 -8.01 10.14 -8.89
C GLY A 59 -6.49 10.09 -8.72
N ASN A 60 -5.85 11.24 -8.84
CA ASN A 60 -4.41 11.41 -8.65
C ASN A 60 -3.96 10.87 -7.27
N GLY A 61 -2.99 9.94 -7.24
CA GLY A 61 -2.46 9.33 -6.01
C GLY A 61 -1.89 10.34 -5.01
N CYS A 62 -1.29 11.44 -5.49
CA CYS A 62 -0.82 12.54 -4.65
C CYS A 62 -1.99 13.24 -3.96
N ALA A 63 -3.05 13.55 -4.71
CA ALA A 63 -4.26 14.15 -4.14
C ALA A 63 -4.95 13.20 -3.15
N ALA A 64 -4.96 11.89 -3.43
CA ALA A 64 -5.48 10.88 -2.51
C ALA A 64 -4.68 10.79 -1.19
N ALA A 65 -3.41 11.19 -1.22
CA ALA A 65 -2.54 11.28 -0.05
C ALA A 65 -2.52 12.66 0.62
N ASP A 66 -3.40 13.58 0.20
CA ASP A 66 -3.43 14.98 0.64
C ASP A 66 -2.10 15.72 0.39
N LEU A 67 -1.49 15.46 -0.76
CA LEU A 67 -0.29 16.14 -1.23
C LEU A 67 -0.57 16.99 -2.47
N PRO A 68 0.18 18.09 -2.65
CA PRO A 68 0.09 18.86 -3.87
C PRO A 68 0.79 18.13 -5.03
N GLY A 69 0.55 18.64 -6.23
CA GLY A 69 1.18 18.15 -7.46
C GLY A 69 0.46 16.99 -8.15
N ASP A 70 1.10 16.52 -9.20
CA ASP A 70 0.65 15.43 -10.05
C ASP A 70 1.43 14.14 -9.75
N GLU A 71 0.76 13.00 -9.78
CA GLU A 71 1.45 11.71 -9.73
C GLU A 71 2.21 11.47 -11.05
N MET A 72 3.41 10.92 -10.93
CA MET A 72 4.27 10.64 -12.07
C MET A 72 5.07 9.36 -11.83
N VAL A 73 5.23 8.57 -12.90
CA VAL A 73 6.28 7.55 -12.96
C VAL A 73 7.58 8.26 -13.28
N ALA A 74 8.60 8.07 -12.43
CA ALA A 74 9.90 8.68 -12.65
C ALA A 74 10.46 8.28 -14.03
N PRO A 75 10.99 9.22 -14.83
CA PRO A 75 11.63 8.90 -16.10
C PRO A 75 12.83 7.94 -15.94
N GLU A 76 13.11 7.14 -16.96
CA GLU A 76 14.32 6.32 -16.95
C GLU A 76 15.59 7.19 -16.83
N GLY A 77 16.60 6.66 -16.15
CA GLY A 77 17.89 7.33 -15.99
C GLY A 77 17.99 8.30 -14.81
N ILE A 78 16.88 8.66 -14.16
CA ILE A 78 16.93 9.45 -12.90
C ILE A 78 16.85 8.59 -11.64
N TYR A 79 16.55 7.30 -11.79
CA TYR A 79 16.42 6.36 -10.67
C TYR A 79 17.05 5.00 -10.98
N THR A 80 17.38 4.26 -9.93
CA THR A 80 17.72 2.83 -9.97
C THR A 80 16.84 2.06 -8.99
N SER A 81 16.60 0.78 -9.26
CA SER A 81 15.91 -0.10 -8.32
C SER A 81 16.47 -1.52 -8.40
N ASP A 82 16.64 -2.16 -7.25
CA ASP A 82 17.06 -3.56 -7.13
C ASP A 82 15.90 -4.50 -6.74
N GLY A 83 14.67 -3.99 -6.75
CA GLY A 83 13.47 -4.70 -6.32
C GLY A 83 13.18 -4.65 -4.82
N THR A 84 14.07 -4.09 -4.00
CA THR A 84 13.84 -3.82 -2.57
C THR A 84 14.00 -2.34 -2.24
N TYR A 85 14.99 -1.70 -2.86
CA TYR A 85 15.36 -0.31 -2.69
C TYR A 85 15.24 0.47 -4.01
N ILE A 86 15.09 1.78 -3.87
CA ILE A 86 15.05 2.75 -4.96
C ILE A 86 16.04 3.86 -4.62
N ASP A 87 16.89 4.20 -5.58
CA ASP A 87 17.70 5.42 -5.51
C ASP A 87 17.17 6.41 -6.53
N ILE A 88 17.09 7.69 -6.16
CA ILE A 88 16.74 8.80 -7.05
C ILE A 88 17.92 9.77 -7.07
N THR A 89 18.44 10.05 -8.26
CA THR A 89 19.69 10.82 -8.44
C THR A 89 19.49 12.15 -9.15
N ALA A 90 18.31 12.38 -9.75
CA ALA A 90 17.97 13.61 -10.45
C ALA A 90 16.46 13.91 -10.33
N HIS A 91 16.09 15.18 -10.52
CA HIS A 91 14.68 15.54 -10.72
C HIS A 91 14.26 15.31 -12.18
N PRO A 92 12.98 15.00 -12.46
CA PRO A 92 12.46 15.00 -13.83
C PRO A 92 12.56 16.39 -14.46
N GLU A 93 12.82 16.45 -15.76
CA GLU A 93 12.96 17.72 -16.48
C GLU A 93 11.69 18.58 -16.38
N GLY A 94 11.85 19.82 -15.88
CA GLY A 94 10.74 20.76 -15.74
C GLY A 94 9.81 20.49 -14.55
N TYR A 95 10.22 19.61 -13.63
CA TYR A 95 9.45 19.30 -12.42
C TYR A 95 10.33 19.28 -11.17
N LYS A 96 9.71 19.57 -10.02
CA LYS A 96 10.27 19.35 -8.69
C LYS A 96 9.52 18.19 -8.04
N ILE A 97 10.26 17.28 -7.41
CA ILE A 97 9.64 16.21 -6.62
C ILE A 97 9.22 16.81 -5.28
N VAL A 98 8.00 16.51 -4.83
CA VAL A 98 7.45 16.89 -3.53
C VAL A 98 7.51 15.71 -2.56
N ALA A 99 7.18 14.52 -3.03
CA ALA A 99 7.21 13.31 -2.23
C ALA A 99 7.46 12.06 -3.09
N VAL A 100 7.91 10.99 -2.45
CA VAL A 100 8.11 9.67 -3.05
C VAL A 100 7.30 8.65 -2.25
N PHE A 101 6.51 7.83 -2.94
CA PHE A 101 5.79 6.70 -2.33
C PHE A 101 6.45 5.41 -2.72
N VAL A 102 6.83 4.59 -1.74
CA VAL A 102 7.46 3.30 -1.94
C VAL A 102 6.62 2.22 -1.26
N LYS A 103 6.01 1.34 -2.07
CA LYS A 103 4.98 0.39 -1.63
C LYS A 103 5.47 -1.04 -1.73
N GLY A 104 5.41 -1.77 -0.61
CA GLY A 104 5.76 -3.19 -0.56
C GLY A 104 4.54 -4.12 -0.50
N SER A 105 3.43 -3.63 0.03
CA SER A 105 2.15 -4.36 0.13
C SER A 105 1.00 -3.36 0.17
N ASN A 106 0.02 -3.53 1.06
CA ASN A 106 -1.07 -2.55 1.22
C ASN A 106 -0.60 -1.20 1.79
N GLU A 107 0.55 -1.19 2.46
CA GLU A 107 1.15 0.00 3.08
C GLU A 107 2.32 0.52 2.23
N ALA A 108 2.60 1.82 2.38
CA ALA A 108 3.68 2.50 1.68
C ALA A 108 4.43 3.42 2.64
N ASN A 109 5.74 3.55 2.42
CA ASN A 109 6.51 4.63 2.99
C ASN A 109 6.33 5.86 2.11
N ARG A 110 6.09 6.99 2.76
CA ARG A 110 6.04 8.31 2.15
C ARG A 110 7.26 9.09 2.59
N TYR A 111 8.08 9.49 1.64
CA TYR A 111 9.24 10.33 1.84
C TYR A 111 8.96 11.74 1.35
N PHE A 112 9.26 12.75 2.15
CA PHE A 112 8.98 14.14 1.83
C PHE A 112 10.25 14.90 1.50
N VAL A 113 10.21 15.73 0.47
CA VAL A 113 11.28 16.71 0.23
C VAL A 113 11.22 17.83 1.26
N ASP A 114 10.02 18.32 1.56
CA ASP A 114 9.74 19.29 2.61
C ASP A 114 8.56 18.78 3.46
N PRO A 115 8.82 18.17 4.63
CA PRO A 115 7.78 17.55 5.44
C PRO A 115 6.92 18.60 6.16
N PRO A 116 5.62 18.35 6.34
CA PRO A 116 4.79 19.15 7.23
C PRO A 116 5.39 19.18 8.64
N ALA A 117 5.41 20.36 9.25
CA ALA A 117 6.03 20.57 10.56
C ALA A 117 5.42 19.70 11.68
N GLU A 118 4.19 19.22 11.48
CA GLU A 118 3.45 18.41 12.45
C GLU A 118 3.87 16.93 12.46
N LEU A 119 4.58 16.45 11.44
CA LEU A 119 4.94 15.03 11.33
C LEU A 119 6.25 14.66 12.04
N GLU A 120 7.07 15.63 12.45
CA GLU A 120 8.36 15.39 13.13
C GLU A 120 9.27 14.36 12.41
N ILE A 121 9.26 14.35 11.08
CA ILE A 121 10.08 13.48 10.22
C ILE A 121 11.21 14.26 9.55
N GLU A 122 12.32 13.59 9.26
CA GLU A 122 13.43 14.24 8.57
C GLU A 122 13.12 14.45 7.07
N PRO A 123 13.41 15.62 6.48
CA PRO A 123 13.31 15.82 5.04
C PRO A 123 14.31 14.92 4.31
N LEU A 124 13.99 14.56 3.06
CA LEU A 124 14.93 13.84 2.18
C LEU A 124 16.23 14.63 1.91
N GLY A 125 16.18 15.96 1.98
CA GLY A 125 17.32 16.82 1.68
C GLY A 125 17.66 16.89 0.19
N ASP A 126 18.90 17.25 -0.12
CA ASP A 126 19.39 17.33 -1.50
C ASP A 126 19.62 15.94 -2.11
N LEU A 127 19.44 15.82 -3.43
CA LEU A 127 19.77 14.61 -4.19
C LEU A 127 21.29 14.28 -4.10
N PRO A 128 21.67 13.00 -4.15
CA PRO A 128 20.83 11.82 -4.41
C PRO A 128 20.15 11.29 -3.14
N TRP A 129 18.94 10.75 -3.31
CA TRP A 129 18.22 10.03 -2.26
C TRP A 129 18.43 8.55 -2.46
N LEU A 130 19.14 7.93 -1.52
CA LEU A 130 19.52 6.53 -1.60
C LEU A 130 18.65 5.66 -0.69
N ASP A 131 18.54 4.40 -1.08
CA ASP A 131 17.96 3.30 -0.32
C ASP A 131 16.50 3.54 0.12
N LEU A 132 15.69 4.21 -0.70
CA LEU A 132 14.26 4.38 -0.40
C LEU A 132 13.55 3.03 -0.48
N HIS A 133 12.76 2.69 0.52
CA HIS A 133 12.16 1.36 0.64
C HIS A 133 10.75 1.39 1.21
N SER A 134 10.05 0.26 1.12
CA SER A 134 8.73 0.07 1.71
C SER A 134 8.79 -0.19 3.22
N PRO A 135 7.68 -0.07 3.98
CA PRO A 135 7.69 -0.37 5.41
C PRO A 135 8.26 -1.77 5.70
N LEU A 136 8.84 -1.94 6.89
CA LEU A 136 9.40 -3.21 7.31
C LEU A 136 8.28 -4.25 7.43
N ALA A 137 8.53 -5.43 6.86
CA ALA A 137 7.70 -6.59 7.12
C ALA A 137 7.90 -7.07 8.57
N SER A 138 7.09 -8.05 9.01
CA SER A 138 7.23 -8.67 10.34
C SER A 138 8.59 -9.33 10.58
N SER A 139 9.41 -9.52 9.53
CA SER A 139 10.79 -9.98 9.61
C SER A 139 11.78 -8.90 10.06
N GLY A 140 11.35 -7.64 10.17
CA GLY A 140 12.22 -6.48 10.46
C GLY A 140 13.06 -6.05 9.26
N LYS A 141 12.70 -6.47 8.04
CA LYS A 141 13.38 -6.08 6.79
C LYS A 141 12.38 -5.41 5.85
N PRO A 142 12.83 -4.50 4.97
CA PRO A 142 11.94 -3.93 3.97
C PRO A 142 11.26 -5.02 3.14
N ALA A 143 9.97 -4.84 2.86
CA ALA A 143 9.28 -5.72 1.94
C ALA A 143 9.77 -5.48 0.50
N GLY A 144 9.65 -6.51 -0.34
CA GLY A 144 9.94 -6.37 -1.77
C GLY A 144 9.04 -5.30 -2.40
N LEU A 145 9.59 -4.51 -3.31
CA LEU A 145 8.88 -3.43 -3.97
C LEU A 145 7.78 -3.98 -4.89
N SER A 146 6.56 -3.55 -4.63
CA SER A 146 5.40 -3.87 -5.46
C SER A 146 5.11 -2.74 -6.45
N HIS A 147 5.07 -1.50 -5.96
CA HIS A 147 4.79 -0.30 -6.74
C HIS A 147 5.49 0.89 -6.09
N TRP A 148 5.69 1.94 -6.86
CA TRP A 148 6.16 3.23 -6.35
C TRP A 148 5.85 4.31 -7.37
N PHE A 149 5.78 5.56 -6.92
CA PHE A 149 5.59 6.72 -7.78
C PHE A 149 6.07 7.98 -7.05
N ILE A 150 6.21 9.07 -7.80
CA ILE A 150 6.58 10.38 -7.27
C ILE A 150 5.43 11.36 -7.40
N CYS A 151 5.33 12.28 -6.45
CA CYS A 151 4.48 13.46 -6.54
C CYS A 151 5.33 14.62 -7.01
N VAL A 152 4.91 15.27 -8.09
CA VAL A 152 5.69 16.34 -8.72
C VAL A 152 4.88 17.60 -8.92
N GLU A 153 5.57 18.74 -8.82
CA GLU A 153 5.04 20.03 -9.23
C GLU A 153 5.83 20.55 -10.42
N LYS A 154 5.17 21.31 -11.29
CA LYS A 154 5.85 21.94 -12.42
C LYS A 154 6.85 22.97 -11.91
N ASP A 155 8.08 22.85 -12.37
CA ASP A 155 9.13 23.80 -12.04
C ASP A 155 8.92 25.12 -12.81
N THR A 156 8.34 26.12 -12.13
CA THR A 156 8.16 27.46 -12.69
C THR A 156 9.46 28.26 -12.79
N THR A 157 10.55 27.79 -12.18
CA THR A 157 11.90 28.38 -12.27
C THR A 157 12.66 27.93 -13.53
N THR A 158 11.97 27.47 -14.57
CA THR A 158 12.60 27.14 -15.87
C THR A 158 13.33 28.37 -16.42
N THR A 159 14.63 28.46 -16.11
CA THR A 159 15.52 29.47 -16.70
C THR A 159 15.69 29.04 -18.14
N THR A 160 15.19 29.85 -19.07
CA THR A 160 15.47 29.67 -20.49
C THR A 160 16.97 29.80 -20.66
N THR A 161 17.70 28.69 -20.68
CA THR A 161 19.10 28.68 -21.11
C THR A 161 19.07 29.00 -22.59
N THR A 162 19.16 30.29 -22.91
CA THR A 162 19.39 30.75 -24.28
C THR A 162 20.75 30.21 -24.68
N THR A 163 20.76 29.10 -25.42
CA THR A 163 21.97 28.58 -26.06
C THR A 163 22.45 29.66 -27.01
N THR A 164 23.40 30.48 -26.54
CA THR A 164 24.06 31.45 -27.40
C THR A 164 25.03 30.65 -28.24
N THR A 165 24.59 30.29 -29.45
CA THR A 165 25.46 29.71 -30.48
C THR A 165 26.48 30.78 -30.86
N THR A 166 27.62 30.77 -30.18
CA THR A 166 28.79 31.54 -30.64
C THR A 166 29.32 30.82 -31.87
N ASP A 167 29.09 31.39 -33.04
CA ASP A 167 29.75 30.97 -34.29
C ASP A 167 31.27 31.06 -34.09
N ALA A 168 31.90 29.91 -33.85
CA ALA A 168 33.34 29.80 -33.82
C ALA A 168 33.85 29.99 -35.25
N THR A 169 34.48 31.14 -35.50
CA THR A 169 35.30 31.38 -36.69
C THR A 169 36.41 30.32 -36.73
N ALA A 170 36.38 29.47 -37.76
CA ALA A 170 37.37 28.43 -38.00
C ALA A 170 38.73 29.07 -38.35
N THR A 171 39.66 29.06 -37.40
CA THR A 171 41.08 29.30 -37.69
C THR A 171 41.74 27.95 -37.94
N THR A 172 41.96 27.65 -39.21
CA THR A 172 42.74 26.51 -39.69
C THR A 172 44.18 26.63 -39.20
N THR A 173 44.59 25.77 -38.26
CA THR A 173 46.01 25.55 -37.96
C THR A 173 46.33 24.08 -38.19
N THR A 174 47.06 23.84 -39.28
CA THR A 174 47.66 22.56 -39.64
C THR A 174 48.87 22.33 -38.75
N GLU A 175 48.87 21.29 -37.90
CA GLU A 175 50.10 20.82 -37.28
C GLU A 175 50.14 19.29 -37.18
N ALA A 176 51.38 18.80 -37.19
CA ALA A 176 51.80 17.56 -37.81
C ALA A 176 51.66 16.30 -36.94
N THR A 177 51.54 15.20 -37.68
CA THR A 177 51.68 13.79 -37.31
C THR A 177 52.73 13.48 -36.24
N THR A 178 52.38 12.65 -35.26
CA THR A 178 53.33 11.66 -34.71
C THR A 178 52.58 10.40 -34.25
N THR A 179 52.75 9.32 -35.02
CA THR A 179 52.28 7.96 -34.71
C THR A 179 53.26 7.26 -33.77
N SER A 180 52.75 6.66 -32.69
CA SER A 180 53.46 5.68 -31.86
C SER A 180 52.71 4.34 -31.92
N PRO A 181 53.39 3.21 -32.22
CA PRO A 181 52.76 1.89 -32.21
C PRO A 181 52.86 1.26 -30.81
N GLY A 182 51.71 1.06 -30.17
CA GLY A 182 51.58 0.29 -28.92
C GLY A 182 51.02 -1.10 -29.20
N THR A 183 51.85 -2.11 -28.97
CA THR A 183 51.60 -3.56 -29.08
C THR A 183 51.00 -4.14 -27.79
N GLY A 184 50.12 -5.15 -27.92
CA GLY A 184 49.66 -6.05 -26.84
C GLY A 184 48.44 -5.51 -26.09
N ASP A 185 47.39 -6.27 -25.77
CA ASP A 185 47.30 -7.69 -25.48
C ASP A 185 45.94 -8.27 -25.89
N THR A 186 45.95 -9.55 -26.26
CA THR A 186 44.78 -10.37 -26.53
C THR A 186 44.32 -10.98 -25.20
N THR A 187 43.12 -10.64 -24.72
CA THR A 187 42.51 -11.36 -23.58
C THR A 187 41.25 -12.08 -24.03
N SER A 188 41.35 -13.40 -23.97
CA SER A 188 40.32 -14.41 -24.14
C SER A 188 39.12 -14.15 -23.21
N VAL A 189 37.93 -13.96 -23.78
CA VAL A 189 36.68 -13.97 -23.00
C VAL A 189 36.14 -15.40 -22.95
N THR A 190 36.18 -15.95 -21.75
CA THR A 190 35.69 -17.28 -21.35
C THR A 190 34.17 -17.40 -21.52
N ALA A 191 33.73 -18.55 -22.02
CA ALA A 191 32.33 -18.93 -22.20
C ALA A 191 31.54 -18.87 -20.87
N THR A 192 30.39 -18.20 -20.89
CA THR A 192 29.42 -18.27 -19.79
C THR A 192 28.60 -19.55 -19.91
N THR A 193 28.67 -20.36 -18.85
CA THR A 193 27.89 -21.57 -18.66
C THR A 193 26.44 -21.25 -18.32
N THR A 194 25.50 -21.77 -19.11
CA THR A 194 24.08 -21.83 -18.78
C THR A 194 23.89 -22.81 -17.62
N SER A 195 23.58 -22.30 -16.43
CA SER A 195 23.21 -23.15 -15.29
C SER A 195 21.74 -23.58 -15.38
N ALA A 196 21.51 -24.82 -14.99
CA ALA A 196 20.28 -25.58 -15.13
C ALA A 196 19.15 -25.11 -14.21
N ALA A 197 17.92 -25.46 -14.61
CA ALA A 197 16.71 -25.34 -13.82
C ALA A 197 16.85 -26.05 -12.46
N ALA A 198 16.61 -25.30 -11.38
CA ALA A 198 16.45 -25.88 -10.05
C ALA A 198 15.09 -26.57 -9.96
N ALA A 199 15.12 -27.90 -9.83
CA ALA A 199 14.03 -28.68 -9.29
C ALA A 199 13.91 -28.40 -7.77
N GLY A 200 12.67 -28.46 -7.29
CA GLY A 200 12.22 -27.77 -6.08
C GLY A 200 12.77 -28.24 -4.74
N SER A 201 12.53 -27.40 -3.74
CA SER A 201 12.16 -27.84 -2.39
C SER A 201 11.62 -26.66 -1.59
N ASN A 202 10.57 -26.94 -0.82
CA ASN A 202 10.06 -26.22 0.37
C ASN A 202 8.87 -25.27 0.13
N ASN A 203 7.69 -25.91 0.15
CA ASN A 203 6.54 -25.67 1.03
C ASN A 203 6.32 -24.22 1.49
N ASP A 204 5.09 -23.74 1.27
CA ASP A 204 4.46 -22.50 1.77
C ASP A 204 4.22 -21.39 0.74
N ASN A 205 4.38 -21.69 -0.55
CA ASN A 205 3.89 -20.82 -1.62
C ASN A 205 2.66 -21.43 -2.29
N LEU A 206 1.55 -21.52 -1.55
CA LEU A 206 0.24 -21.71 -2.16
C LEU A 206 -0.09 -20.43 -2.92
N ALA A 207 -0.43 -20.55 -4.21
CA ALA A 207 -0.82 -19.43 -5.04
C ALA A 207 -1.83 -18.55 -4.28
N SER A 208 -1.49 -17.27 -4.08
CA SER A 208 -2.41 -16.27 -3.52
C SER A 208 -3.53 -16.05 -4.54
N THR A 209 -4.55 -16.90 -4.50
CA THR A 209 -5.70 -16.87 -5.42
C THR A 209 -6.68 -15.75 -5.06
N GLY A 210 -6.22 -14.62 -4.50
CA GLY A 210 -7.07 -13.45 -4.19
C GLY A 210 -8.31 -13.73 -3.33
N PHE A 211 -8.43 -14.93 -2.76
CA PHE A 211 -9.64 -15.40 -2.12
C PHE A 211 -9.57 -14.99 -0.64
N GLY A 212 -9.87 -13.72 -0.37
CA GLY A 212 -9.87 -13.19 0.99
C GLY A 212 -10.98 -13.83 1.83
N SER A 213 -10.64 -14.80 2.69
CA SER A 213 -11.59 -15.54 3.54
C SER A 213 -12.46 -14.64 4.43
N SER A 214 -12.05 -13.39 4.64
CA SER A 214 -12.74 -12.40 5.47
C SER A 214 -14.17 -12.07 4.99
N TRP A 215 -14.44 -12.07 3.68
CA TRP A 215 -15.80 -11.78 3.18
C TRP A 215 -16.76 -12.95 3.44
N LEU A 216 -16.28 -14.19 3.41
CA LEU A 216 -17.07 -15.37 3.74
C LEU A 216 -17.50 -15.38 5.21
N LEU A 217 -16.69 -14.81 6.11
CA LEU A 217 -17.07 -14.66 7.52
C LEU A 217 -18.24 -13.69 7.67
N ILE A 218 -18.23 -12.56 6.96
CA ILE A 218 -19.32 -11.58 7.00
C ILE A 218 -20.61 -12.19 6.44
N VAL A 219 -20.54 -12.86 5.29
CA VAL A 219 -21.71 -13.52 4.67
C VAL A 219 -22.24 -14.65 5.54
N GLY A 220 -21.35 -15.47 6.11
CA GLY A 220 -21.73 -16.52 7.04
C GLY A 220 -22.48 -16.00 8.26
N LEU A 221 -21.99 -14.92 8.87
CA LEU A 221 -22.61 -14.32 10.06
C LEU A 221 -23.97 -13.70 9.72
N ALA A 222 -24.08 -13.02 8.57
CA ALA A 222 -25.36 -12.49 8.09
C ALA A 222 -26.40 -13.60 7.86
N LEU A 223 -25.99 -14.74 7.30
CA LEU A 223 -26.86 -15.89 7.06
C LEU A 223 -27.35 -16.51 8.37
N VAL A 224 -26.47 -16.64 9.37
CA VAL A 224 -26.83 -17.16 10.71
C VAL A 224 -27.81 -16.21 11.41
N ALA A 225 -27.58 -14.90 11.34
CA ALA A 225 -28.47 -13.90 11.91
C ALA A 225 -29.87 -13.94 11.27
N ALA A 226 -29.94 -14.04 9.93
CA ALA A 226 -31.19 -14.18 9.21
C ALA A 226 -31.94 -15.48 9.58
N GLY A 227 -31.22 -16.60 9.69
CA GLY A 227 -31.77 -17.87 10.13
C GLY A 227 -32.35 -17.81 11.55
N ALA A 228 -31.63 -17.19 12.49
CA ALA A 228 -32.10 -16.98 13.86
C ALA A 228 -33.36 -16.11 13.91
N ALA A 229 -33.39 -15.00 13.16
CA ALA A 229 -34.55 -14.11 13.08
C ALA A 229 -35.78 -14.81 12.49
N PHE A 230 -35.57 -15.68 11.49
CA PHE A 230 -36.62 -16.50 10.89
C PHE A 230 -37.18 -17.54 11.87
N VAL A 231 -36.30 -18.26 12.58
CA VAL A 231 -36.68 -19.24 13.61
C VAL A 231 -37.42 -18.58 14.77
N ALA A 232 -36.97 -17.40 15.20
CA ALA A 232 -37.56 -16.66 16.32
C ALA A 232 -38.87 -15.93 15.98
N SER A 233 -39.25 -15.82 14.70
CA SER A 233 -40.45 -15.10 14.25
C SER A 233 -41.71 -15.99 14.21
N PRO A 234 -42.61 -15.95 15.20
CA PRO A 234 -43.84 -16.75 15.21
C PRO A 234 -44.80 -16.39 14.06
N LYS A 235 -44.73 -15.15 13.54
CA LYS A 235 -45.55 -14.69 12.41
C LYS A 235 -45.20 -15.38 11.09
N LEU A 236 -43.92 -15.65 10.81
CA LEU A 236 -43.51 -16.35 9.59
C LEU A 236 -43.84 -17.85 9.63
N ARG A 237 -43.73 -18.48 10.81
CA ARG A 237 -44.14 -19.89 10.99
C ARG A 237 -45.62 -20.13 10.73
N GLY A 238 -46.47 -19.11 10.94
CA GLY A 238 -47.90 -19.18 10.64
C GLY A 238 -48.22 -19.16 9.15
N LEU A 239 -47.37 -18.54 8.32
CA LEU A 239 -47.57 -18.43 6.87
C LEU A 239 -47.23 -19.71 6.09
N ILE A 240 -46.35 -20.56 6.64
CA ILE A 240 -45.90 -21.81 5.99
C ILE A 240 -46.86 -22.99 6.27
N LYS A 241 -47.76 -22.85 7.26
CA LYS A 241 -48.74 -23.89 7.62
C LYS A 241 -50.09 -23.75 6.91
N ARG A 242 -50.19 -22.92 5.86
CA ARG A 242 -51.34 -22.85 4.95
C ARG A 242 -50.98 -23.48 3.62
#